data_AF-A0A519M6X0-F1
#
_entry.id   AF-A0A519M6X0-F1
#
_cell.length_a   1.000
_cell.length_b   1.000
_cell.length_c   1.000
_cell.angle_alpha   90.00
_cell.angle_beta   90.00
_cell.angle_gamma   90.00
#
_symmetry.space_group_name_H-M   'P 1'
#
loop_
_entity.id
_entity.type
_entity.pdbx_description
1 polymer ?
#
loop_
_entity_poly.entity_id
_entity_poly.type
_entity_poly.pdbx_seq_one_letter_code
_entity_poly.pdbx_strand_id
1 'polypeptide(L)' 'MNRTIRIGTRDSELALWQAHTVEEKLNTLGYETEIIAVKSTGDIILDVPLYELGITGIFTKT' A
#
# COMPACT_ATOMS: atom_id res chain seq x y z
N MET A 1 15.63 -18.63 10.15
CA MET A 1 15.71 -17.47 9.24
C MET A 1 14.54 -16.57 9.58
N ASN A 2 14.78 -15.44 10.25
CA ASN A 2 13.72 -14.46 10.51
C ASN A 2 13.46 -13.73 9.18
N ARG A 3 12.37 -14.07 8.49
CA ARG A 3 11.99 -13.36 7.27
C ARG A 3 11.15 -12.16 7.69
N THR A 4 11.74 -10.97 7.62
CA THR A 4 11.02 -9.70 7.77
C THR A 4 9.90 -9.63 6.73
N ILE A 5 8.68 -9.39 7.19
CA ILE A 5 7.48 -9.27 6.36
C ILE A 5 7.43 -7.86 5.79
N ARG A 6 7.51 -7.74 4.47
CA ARG A 6 7.41 -6.45 3.76
C ARG A 6 5.96 -6.15 3.41
N ILE A 7 5.43 -5.07 3.96
CA ILE A 7 4.04 -4.60 3.76
C ILE A 7 4.08 -3.51 2.69
N GLY A 8 3.67 -3.83 1.47
CA GLY A 8 3.50 -2.85 0.40
C GLY A 8 2.19 -2.07 0.58
N THR A 9 2.25 -0.75 0.65
CA THR A 9 1.06 0.12 0.78
C THR A 9 1.15 1.35 -0.13
N ARG A 10 0.03 2.04 -0.35
CA ARG A 10 0.02 3.34 -1.03
C ARG A 10 0.55 4.43 -0.10
N ASP A 11 1.04 5.53 -0.66
CA ASP A 11 1.56 6.67 0.11
C ASP A 11 0.46 7.62 0.62
N SER A 12 -0.82 7.29 0.40
CA SER A 12 -1.93 8.03 0.97
C SER A 12 -2.03 7.82 2.49
N GLU A 13 -2.44 8.86 3.20
CA GLU A 13 -2.51 8.87 4.68
C GLU A 13 -3.37 7.72 5.23
N LEU A 14 -4.51 7.44 4.59
CA LEU A 14 -5.38 6.32 4.96
C LEU A 14 -4.71 4.96 4.72
N ALA A 15 -3.97 4.80 3.62
CA ALA A 15 -3.30 3.55 3.30
C ALA A 15 -2.11 3.27 4.23
N LEU A 16 -1.39 4.32 4.65
CA LEU A 16 -0.36 4.22 5.68
C LEU A 16 -0.96 3.85 7.04
N TRP A 17 -2.08 4.47 7.42
CA TRP A 17 -2.78 4.12 8.67
C TRP A 17 -3.24 2.65 8.68
N GLN A 18 -3.76 2.15 7.57
CA GLN A 18 -4.10 0.73 7.41
C GLN A 18 -2.87 -0.18 7.49
N ALA A 19 -1.76 0.21 6.87
CA ALA A 19 -0.51 -0.54 6.91
C ALA A 19 0.06 -0.64 8.33
N HIS A 20 0.11 0.48 9.07
CA HIS A 20 0.53 0.49 10.48
C HIS A 20 -0.38 -0.37 11.37
N THR A 21 -1.69 -0.37 11.12
CA THR A 21 -2.62 -1.23 11.86
C THR A 21 -2.31 -2.73 11.66
N VAL A 22 -1.87 -3.13 10.46
CA VAL A 22 -1.47 -4.52 10.18
C VAL A 22 -0.07 -4.81 10.74
N GLU A 23 0.84 -3.86 10.62
CA GLU A 23 2.20 -3.90 11.19
C GLU A 23 2.17 -4.15 12.70
N GLU A 24 1.36 -3.40 13.45
CA GLU A 24 1.21 -3.54 14.91
C GLU A 24 0.74 -4.95 15.31
N LYS A 25 -0.22 -5.50 14.56
CA LYS A 25 -0.74 -6.86 14.79
C LYS A 25 0.31 -7.93 14.53
N LEU A 26 1.10 -7.77 13.46
CA LEU A 26 2.18 -8.69 13.12
C LEU A 26 3.35 -8.62 14.11
N ASN A 27 3.72 -7.41 14.56
CA ASN A 27 4.73 -7.21 15.59
C ASN A 27 4.27 -7.81 16.93
N THR A 28 2.99 -7.69 17.29
CA THR A 28 2.41 -8.32 18.49
C THR A 28 2.53 -9.85 18.45
N LEU A 29 2.47 -10.44 17.26
CA LEU A 29 2.67 -11.87 17.04
C LEU A 29 4.16 -12.29 16.97
N GLY A 30 5.08 -11.34 17.10
CA GLY A 30 6.53 -11.57 17.09
C GLY A 30 7.18 -11.61 15.70
N TYR A 31 6.49 -11.13 14.67
CA TYR A 31 7.06 -11.01 13.32
C TYR A 31 7.71 -9.64 13.13
N GLU A 32 8.92 -9.62 12.60
CA GLU A 32 9.53 -8.37 12.11
C GLU A 32 8.84 -7.92 10.83
N THR A 33 8.49 -6.63 10.75
CA THR A 33 7.78 -6.03 9.63
C THR A 33 8.49 -4.79 9.09
N GLU A 34 8.28 -4.49 7.82
CA GLU A 34 8.79 -3.30 7.14
C GLU A 34 7.71 -2.74 6.21
N ILE A 35 7.33 -1.47 6.38
CA ILE A 35 6.37 -0.79 5.49
C ILE A 35 7.09 -0.18 4.29
N ILE A 36 6.64 -0.54 3.08
CA ILE A 36 7.15 0.00 1.82
C ILE A 36 6.01 0.76 1.14
N ALA A 37 6.13 2.09 1.08
CA ALA A 37 5.19 2.94 0.36
C ALA A 37 5.47 2.89 -1.15
N VAL A 38 4.41 2.68 -1.94
CA VAL A 38 4.46 2.58 -3.40
C VAL A 38 3.40 3.51 -3.99
N LYS A 39 3.81 4.38 -4.91
CA LYS A 39 2.88 5.22 -5.67
C LYS A 39 2.19 4.41 -6.78
N SER A 40 0.88 4.52 -6.88
CA SER A 40 0.10 3.95 -7.99
C SER A 40 -0.17 4.98 -9.08
N THR A 41 -0.56 4.53 -10.27
CA THR A 41 -0.93 5.42 -11.39
C THR A 41 -2.10 6.33 -11.03
N GLY A 42 -3.05 5.83 -10.23
CA GLY A 42 -4.16 6.63 -9.70
C GLY A 42 -3.78 7.65 -8.62
N ASP A 43 -2.61 7.53 -7.98
CA ASP A 43 -2.07 8.57 -7.10
C ASP A 43 -1.42 9.71 -7.89
N ILE A 44 -0.99 9.43 -9.12
CA ILE A 44 -0.29 10.38 -10.00
C ILE A 44 -1.29 11.15 -10.87
N ILE A 45 -2.36 10.50 -11.32
CA ILE A 45 -3.36 11.09 -12.22
C ILE A 45 -4.62 11.44 -11.42
N LEU A 46 -4.72 12.70 -11.00
CA LEU A 46 -5.86 13.24 -10.25
C LEU A 46 -6.87 14.00 -11.12
N ASP A 47 -6.45 14.43 -12.32
CA ASP A 47 -7.22 15.35 -13.18
C ASP A 47 -8.06 14.64 -14.25
N VAL A 48 -8.07 13.31 -14.26
CA VAL A 48 -8.83 12.51 -15.23
C VAL A 48 -9.85 11.66 -14.48
N PRO A 49 -11.13 11.68 -14.88
CA PRO A 49 -12.13 10.81 -14.28
C PRO A 49 -11.73 9.33 -14.40
N LEU A 50 -11.89 8.56 -13.33
CA LEU A 50 -11.45 7.16 -13.27
C LEU A 50 -12.04 6.28 -14.38
N TYR A 51 -13.25 6.59 -14.85
CA TYR A 51 -13.91 5.85 -15.93
C TYR A 51 -13.27 6.10 -17.31
N GLU A 52 -12.56 7.22 -17.49
CA GLU A 52 -11.84 7.54 -18.74
C GLU A 52 -10.48 6.87 -18.83
N LEU A 53 -9.94 6.39 -17.70
CA LEU A 53 -8.64 5.71 -17.66
C LEU A 53 -8.68 4.34 -18.35
N GLY A 54 -9.85 3.74 -18.58
CA GLY A 54 -10.02 2.54 -19.42
C GLY A 54 -9.27 1.28 -18.95
N ILE A 55 -8.64 1.32 -17.77
CA ILE A 55 -7.79 0.26 -17.23
C ILE A 55 -8.36 -0.30 -15.93
N THR A 56 -8.23 -1.60 -15.74
CA THR A 56 -8.48 -2.26 -14.45
C THR A 56 -7.23 -2.17 -13.58
N GLY A 57 -7.38 -1.92 -12.28
CA GLY A 57 -6.24 -1.85 -11.36
C GLY A 57 -5.53 -0.49 -11.30
N ILE A 58 -6.26 0.62 -11.47
CA ILE A 58 -5.73 2.01 -11.42
C ILE A 58 -4.91 2.28 -10.13
N PHE A 59 -5.28 1.63 -9.02
CA PHE A 59 -4.62 1.76 -7.71
C PHE A 59 -3.70 0.59 -7.33
N THR A 60 -3.52 -0.38 -8.23
CA THR A 60 -2.65 -1.54 -8.02
C THR A 60 -1.51 -1.50 -9.02
N LYS A 61 -0.27 -1.41 -8.53
CA LYS A 61 0.91 -1.52 -9.38
C LYS A 61 1.23 -3.01 -9.55
N THR A 62 1.27 -3.50 -10.80
CA THR A 62 1.72 -4.85 -11.14
C THR A 62 3.24 -4.97 -11.05
#